data_AF-A0A812S083-F1
#
_entry.id   AF-A0A812S083-F1
#
_cell.length_a   1.000
_cell.length_b   1.000
_cell.length_c   1.000
_cell.angle_alpha   90.00
_cell.angle_beta   90.00
_cell.angle_gamma   90.00
#
_symmetry.space_group_name_H-M   'P 1'
#
loop_
_entity.id
_entity.type
_entity.pdbx_description
1 polymer ?
#
loop_
_entity_poly.entity_id
_entity_poly.type
_entity_poly.pdbx_seq_one_letter_code
_entity_poly.pdbx_strand_id
1 'polypeptide(L)'
;MGEAEIQREENPKDDEKPKSEMGGELMLFDDGSMTADKAQSSAMSLIINYADPALAAGTAVLGLGLVVLPFLSKLNKLASDDTFRYQAHGETNAKQPMRLFTEAELRQRLGSLDVDAVAMEITMSTNELDEHMEASSMEETDDEVSRIQKWRDSVNANLKSLQKRSALAFLGLPPDSNMNDINAMYKKMALELHPDKGGDPEKFQELQEMKERLTDLEKDEEDGKDGKKDTEEDPEEEEARKLKEKEEEEEKNRLPPNERIKKLRMDVHDNTVRLWERAKKSRDEIVGDKALKSNSQPALNILRLFVERFVANEIKTLRHDDTRGAEAKLRKFLKQGAEILSVAALADVQATLSTLAMHFNYRLVARSGSPDIKNKCAALLEAVGEVPQLAEQFLQQMEADLADQRDRDKRRKERMAAEQREREARGDFSGEAGKKSDEAQAKAKSEAKPAQKEPHANGGYPDAKSQATQPKPSEAKPDPFADFDFGEPKKAAAPKAAPKSEAVAVKTEDDRSAIQAAVKQKRTSWDAAFDHPYAGALKSNGTGIYCRPCQRWIVTYEYNTEVFLTHVERVHPKPPPGWSV
;
A
#
# COMPACT_ATOMS: atom_id res chain seq x y z
N MET A 1 21.51 -45.91 61.63
CA MET A 1 22.32 -45.42 62.76
C MET A 1 23.76 -45.32 62.29
N GLY A 2 24.33 -44.12 62.31
CA GLY A 2 25.69 -43.85 61.85
C GLY A 2 25.75 -42.56 61.03
N GLU A 3 25.41 -41.44 61.68
CA GLU A 3 25.67 -40.10 61.17
C GLU A 3 27.17 -39.83 61.26
N ALA A 4 27.77 -39.38 60.15
CA ALA A 4 29.16 -38.94 60.10
C ALA A 4 29.17 -37.43 59.86
N GLU A 5 29.39 -36.72 60.95
CA GLU A 5 29.62 -35.29 61.05
C GLU A 5 31.09 -35.01 60.69
N ILE A 6 31.33 -34.22 59.63
CA ILE A 6 32.67 -33.72 59.28
C ILE A 6 32.60 -32.19 59.25
N GLN A 7 33.10 -31.59 60.33
CA GLN A 7 33.49 -30.20 60.41
C GLN A 7 34.71 -29.96 59.52
N ARG A 8 34.70 -28.90 58.70
CA ARG A 8 35.92 -28.32 58.14
C ARG A 8 35.89 -26.81 58.22
N GLU A 9 37.00 -26.33 58.74
CA GLU A 9 37.37 -24.98 59.13
C GLU A 9 37.40 -24.01 57.94
N GLU A 10 36.94 -22.79 58.20
CA GLU A 10 37.17 -21.61 57.38
C GLU A 10 38.61 -21.12 57.55
N ASN A 11 39.28 -20.79 56.43
CA ASN A 11 40.47 -19.94 56.44
C ASN A 11 40.44 -19.03 55.20
N PRO A 12 40.54 -17.69 55.33
CA PRO A 12 40.38 -16.77 54.23
C PRO A 12 41.72 -16.17 53.80
N LYS A 13 42.29 -16.58 52.65
CA LYS A 13 43.40 -15.89 51.98
C LYS A 13 43.45 -16.20 50.49
N ASP A 14 43.13 -15.21 49.67
CA ASP A 14 44.07 -14.50 48.79
C ASP A 14 43.35 -13.89 47.57
N ASP A 15 43.37 -12.56 47.54
CA ASP A 15 42.94 -11.70 46.45
C ASP A 15 43.84 -11.88 45.22
N GLU A 16 43.44 -12.74 44.28
CA GLU A 16 43.92 -12.67 42.90
C GLU A 16 42.86 -12.06 41.98
N LYS A 17 43.10 -10.81 41.64
CA LYS A 17 42.36 -9.97 40.70
C LYS A 17 42.40 -10.60 39.29
N PRO A 18 41.27 -11.04 38.70
CA PRO A 18 41.28 -11.50 37.32
C PRO A 18 41.49 -10.29 36.39
N LYS A 19 42.47 -10.42 35.49
CA LYS A 19 42.69 -9.50 34.37
C LYS A 19 41.40 -9.43 33.56
N SER A 20 40.83 -8.23 33.47
CA SER A 20 39.69 -7.94 32.61
C SER A 20 40.07 -8.21 31.15
N GLU A 21 39.60 -9.33 30.61
CA GLU A 21 39.55 -9.52 29.17
C GLU A 21 38.68 -8.40 28.58
N MET A 22 39.26 -7.66 27.63
CA MET A 22 38.54 -6.62 26.90
C MET A 22 37.34 -7.27 26.21
N GLY A 23 36.15 -6.91 26.69
CA GLY A 23 34.89 -7.31 26.09
C GLY A 23 34.90 -6.99 24.61
N GLY A 24 34.84 -8.04 23.79
CA GLY A 24 34.46 -7.90 22.39
C GLY A 24 33.10 -7.22 22.36
N GLU A 25 33.09 -6.01 21.83
CA GLU A 25 31.89 -5.23 21.54
C GLU A 25 30.93 -6.13 20.76
N LEU A 26 29.89 -6.58 21.46
CA LEU A 26 28.83 -7.41 20.91
C LEU A 26 28.18 -6.56 19.82
N MET A 27 28.56 -6.80 18.55
CA MET A 27 27.84 -6.20 17.43
C MET A 27 26.39 -6.64 17.55
N LEU A 28 25.52 -5.70 17.93
CA LEU A 28 24.08 -5.84 17.82
C LEU A 28 23.80 -6.27 16.38
N PHE A 29 23.52 -7.56 16.21
CA PHE A 29 22.92 -8.05 15.00
C PHE A 29 21.58 -7.34 14.91
N ASP A 30 21.50 -6.38 13.99
CA ASP A 30 20.24 -5.80 13.55
C ASP A 30 19.28 -6.97 13.32
N ASP A 31 18.21 -7.04 14.12
CA ASP A 31 17.30 -8.19 14.20
C ASP A 31 16.51 -8.43 12.89
N GLY A 32 16.83 -7.65 11.86
CA GLY A 32 16.28 -7.75 10.52
C GLY A 32 14.91 -7.11 10.40
N SER A 33 14.27 -6.67 11.49
CA SER A 33 12.90 -6.13 11.48
C SER A 33 12.83 -4.77 10.75
N MET A 34 13.66 -3.81 11.15
CA MET A 34 13.77 -2.49 10.49
C MET A 34 14.23 -2.60 9.03
N THR A 35 15.10 -3.58 8.75
CA THR A 35 15.55 -3.85 7.38
C THR A 35 14.43 -4.47 6.54
N ALA A 36 13.55 -5.29 7.14
CA ALA A 36 12.42 -5.92 6.47
C ALA A 36 11.35 -4.89 6.07
N ASP A 37 10.96 -3.96 6.97
CA ASP A 37 9.94 -2.93 6.65
C ASP A 37 10.40 -2.04 5.49
N LYS A 38 11.67 -1.62 5.51
CA LYS A 38 12.26 -0.82 4.43
C LYS A 38 12.35 -1.62 3.12
N ALA A 39 12.69 -2.90 3.19
CA ALA A 39 12.73 -3.78 2.02
C ALA A 39 11.33 -4.02 1.45
N GLN A 40 10.31 -4.20 2.30
CA GLN A 40 8.92 -4.36 1.92
C GLN A 40 8.40 -3.10 1.22
N SER A 41 8.60 -1.92 1.82
CA SER A 41 8.22 -0.64 1.22
C SER A 41 8.90 -0.43 -0.14
N SER A 42 10.19 -0.76 -0.23
CA SER A 42 10.93 -0.70 -1.50
C SER A 42 10.40 -1.70 -2.53
N ALA A 43 10.13 -2.94 -2.15
CA ALA A 43 9.61 -3.99 -3.03
C ALA A 43 8.20 -3.64 -3.55
N MET A 44 7.34 -3.15 -2.66
CA MET A 44 5.99 -2.70 -2.99
C MET A 44 6.04 -1.54 -3.98
N SER A 45 6.87 -0.52 -3.73
CA SER A 45 7.06 0.61 -4.63
C SER A 45 7.55 0.18 -6.02
N LEU A 46 8.46 -0.78 -6.10
CA LEU A 46 8.96 -1.30 -7.38
C LEU A 46 7.87 -2.03 -8.18
N ILE A 47 7.08 -2.90 -7.54
CA ILE A 47 5.98 -3.59 -8.23
C ILE A 47 4.95 -2.58 -8.71
N ILE A 48 4.49 -1.70 -7.81
CA ILE A 48 3.48 -0.70 -8.15
C ILE A 48 3.94 0.17 -9.31
N ASN A 49 5.22 0.55 -9.38
CA ASN A 49 5.72 1.45 -10.42
C ASN A 49 6.09 0.77 -11.75
N TYR A 50 6.57 -0.48 -11.71
CA TYR A 50 7.24 -1.09 -12.87
C TYR A 50 6.67 -2.43 -13.32
N ALA A 51 5.82 -3.10 -12.53
CA ALA A 51 5.17 -4.33 -12.97
C ALA A 51 4.04 -4.07 -13.98
N ASP A 52 3.52 -5.15 -14.58
CA ASP A 52 2.28 -5.11 -15.36
C ASP A 52 1.15 -4.41 -14.57
N PRO A 53 0.30 -3.58 -15.20
CA PRO A 53 -0.74 -2.83 -14.50
C PRO A 53 -1.70 -3.71 -13.69
N ALA A 54 -2.06 -4.90 -14.18
CA ALA A 54 -2.96 -5.80 -13.45
C ALA A 54 -2.29 -6.32 -12.17
N LEU A 55 -1.02 -6.74 -12.27
CA LEU A 55 -0.23 -7.21 -11.13
C LEU A 55 0.08 -6.07 -10.15
N ALA A 56 0.30 -4.85 -10.63
CA ALA A 56 0.50 -3.67 -9.81
C ALA A 56 -0.76 -3.34 -8.99
N ALA A 57 -1.94 -3.35 -9.62
CA ALA A 57 -3.21 -3.13 -8.93
C ALA A 57 -3.54 -4.27 -7.95
N GLY A 58 -3.35 -5.52 -8.37
CA GLY A 58 -3.44 -6.70 -7.51
C GLY A 58 -2.58 -6.58 -6.25
N THR A 59 -1.30 -6.26 -6.43
CA THR A 59 -0.34 -6.15 -5.33
C THR A 59 -0.62 -4.95 -4.43
N ALA A 60 -1.14 -3.84 -4.97
CA ALA A 60 -1.51 -2.68 -4.17
C ALA A 60 -2.60 -3.01 -3.13
N VAL A 61 -3.54 -3.91 -3.47
CA VAL A 61 -4.64 -4.34 -2.60
C VAL A 61 -4.31 -5.59 -1.79
N LEU A 62 -3.77 -6.63 -2.44
CA LEU A 62 -3.51 -7.93 -1.82
C LEU A 62 -2.14 -8.01 -1.12
N GLY A 63 -1.31 -6.98 -1.25
CA GLY A 63 0.02 -6.93 -0.67
C GLY A 63 1.05 -7.78 -1.44
N LEU A 64 2.28 -7.83 -0.92
CA LEU A 64 3.37 -8.64 -1.50
C LEU A 64 3.10 -10.15 -1.42
N GLY A 65 2.15 -10.58 -0.57
CA GLY A 65 1.73 -11.97 -0.48
C GLY A 65 1.29 -12.54 -1.83
N LEU A 66 0.70 -11.70 -2.70
CA LEU A 66 0.21 -12.11 -4.03
C LEU A 66 1.32 -12.73 -4.89
N VAL A 67 2.57 -12.32 -4.68
CA VAL A 67 3.69 -12.71 -5.52
C VAL A 67 4.71 -13.56 -4.77
N VAL A 68 4.86 -13.34 -3.47
CA VAL A 68 5.78 -14.11 -2.62
C VAL A 68 5.22 -15.49 -2.29
N LEU A 69 3.92 -15.62 -2.00
CA LEU A 69 3.37 -16.92 -1.59
C LEU A 69 3.36 -17.97 -2.72
N PRO A 70 3.05 -17.63 -3.99
CA PRO A 70 3.23 -18.56 -5.13
C PRO A 70 4.67 -19.02 -5.30
N PHE A 71 5.63 -18.12 -5.14
CA PHE A 71 7.06 -18.45 -5.16
C PHE A 71 7.40 -19.50 -4.08
N LEU A 72 6.96 -19.29 -2.85
CA LEU A 72 7.17 -20.23 -1.74
C LEU A 72 6.42 -21.55 -1.94
N SER A 73 5.23 -21.50 -2.52
CA SER A 73 4.40 -22.66 -2.83
C SER A 73 5.11 -23.59 -3.79
N LYS A 74 5.66 -23.04 -4.88
CA LYS A 74 6.42 -23.81 -5.88
C LYS A 74 7.72 -24.35 -5.34
N LEU A 75 8.45 -23.56 -4.56
CA LEU A 75 9.65 -24.03 -3.86
C LEU A 75 9.39 -25.20 -2.91
N ASN A 76 8.23 -25.22 -2.25
CA ASN A 76 7.84 -26.25 -1.30
C ASN A 76 6.94 -27.34 -1.90
N LYS A 77 6.59 -27.25 -3.20
CA LYS A 77 5.67 -28.16 -3.91
C LYS A 77 4.33 -28.32 -3.19
N LEU A 78 3.76 -27.21 -2.73
CA LEU A 78 2.43 -27.21 -2.10
C LEU A 78 1.33 -27.35 -3.16
N ALA A 79 0.13 -27.74 -2.70
CA ALA A 79 -1.06 -27.78 -3.55
C ALA A 79 -1.50 -26.37 -3.94
N SER A 80 -2.22 -26.24 -5.07
CA SER A 80 -2.74 -24.97 -5.57
C SER A 80 -3.55 -24.22 -4.51
N ASP A 81 -4.45 -24.93 -3.83
CA ASP A 81 -5.48 -24.36 -2.95
C ASP A 81 -4.88 -23.75 -1.67
N ASP A 82 -3.67 -24.18 -1.30
CA ASP A 82 -2.93 -23.70 -0.12
C ASP A 82 -1.96 -22.56 -0.47
N THR A 83 -1.86 -22.18 -1.74
CA THR A 83 -0.79 -21.29 -2.23
C THR A 83 -0.83 -19.91 -1.59
N PHE A 84 -2.01 -19.38 -1.25
CA PHE A 84 -2.18 -17.98 -0.85
C PHE A 84 -2.46 -17.77 0.65
N ARG A 85 -2.27 -18.81 1.47
CA ARG A 85 -2.53 -18.79 2.93
C ARG A 85 -1.24 -18.81 3.75
N TYR A 86 -1.09 -17.95 4.74
CA TYR A 86 0.14 -17.94 5.55
C TYR A 86 0.38 -19.25 6.30
N GLN A 87 -0.69 -19.90 6.78
CA GLN A 87 -0.61 -21.17 7.51
C GLN A 87 0.05 -22.28 6.68
N ALA A 88 -0.19 -22.32 5.37
CA ALA A 88 0.42 -23.31 4.48
C ALA A 88 1.94 -23.13 4.36
N HIS A 89 2.41 -21.89 4.53
CA HIS A 89 3.80 -21.46 4.38
C HIS A 89 4.58 -21.41 5.70
N GLY A 90 3.95 -21.57 6.86
CA GLY A 90 4.60 -21.58 8.17
C GLY A 90 5.50 -22.80 8.44
N GLU A 91 6.56 -22.61 9.24
CA GLU A 91 7.54 -23.66 9.61
C GLU A 91 6.94 -24.91 10.29
N THR A 92 5.75 -24.78 10.88
CA THR A 92 5.03 -25.90 11.51
C THR A 92 4.52 -26.92 10.48
N ASN A 93 4.47 -26.54 9.20
CA ASN A 93 4.08 -27.45 8.14
C ASN A 93 5.20 -28.46 7.86
N ALA A 94 5.02 -29.68 8.38
CA ALA A 94 5.98 -30.78 8.25
C ALA A 94 6.31 -31.12 6.78
N LYS A 95 5.41 -30.81 5.84
CA LYS A 95 5.53 -31.11 4.41
C LYS A 95 6.52 -30.20 3.67
N GLN A 96 6.95 -29.10 4.28
CA GLN A 96 7.85 -28.17 3.61
C GLN A 96 9.32 -28.63 3.64
N PRO A 97 9.98 -28.77 2.48
CA PRO A 97 11.39 -29.10 2.43
C PRO A 97 12.30 -27.96 2.93
N MET A 98 11.93 -26.70 2.71
CA MET A 98 12.82 -25.56 3.02
C MET A 98 12.46 -24.75 4.27
N ARG A 99 11.20 -24.75 4.73
CA ARG A 99 10.73 -24.07 5.96
C ARG A 99 11.40 -22.71 6.18
N LEU A 100 11.08 -21.76 5.30
CA LEU A 100 11.79 -20.49 5.24
C LEU A 100 11.29 -19.46 6.25
N PHE A 101 9.99 -19.49 6.56
CA PHE A 101 9.32 -18.46 7.36
C PHE A 101 8.36 -19.07 8.37
N THR A 102 8.30 -18.47 9.55
CA THR A 102 7.17 -18.68 10.46
C THR A 102 5.95 -17.91 9.98
N GLU A 103 4.76 -18.31 10.43
CA GLU A 103 3.52 -17.60 10.09
C GLU A 103 3.53 -16.15 10.61
N ALA A 104 4.15 -15.91 11.78
CA ALA A 104 4.33 -14.57 12.33
C ALA A 104 5.28 -13.71 11.46
N GLU A 105 6.38 -14.28 10.97
CA GLU A 105 7.29 -13.60 10.04
C GLU A 105 6.59 -13.24 8.72
N LEU A 106 5.74 -14.13 8.19
CA LEU A 106 4.95 -13.86 6.98
C LEU A 106 3.98 -12.71 7.22
N ARG A 107 3.24 -12.71 8.33
CA ARG A 107 2.35 -11.59 8.68
C ARG A 107 3.09 -10.27 8.83
N GLN A 108 4.26 -10.31 9.45
CA GLN A 108 5.09 -9.12 9.62
C GLN A 108 5.55 -8.56 8.26
N ARG A 109 6.00 -9.42 7.34
CA ARG A 109 6.61 -9.00 6.06
C ARG A 109 5.64 -8.76 4.92
N LEU A 110 4.50 -9.46 4.92
CA LEU A 110 3.57 -9.48 3.79
C LEU A 110 2.23 -8.80 4.11
N GLY A 111 1.93 -8.57 5.40
CA GLY A 111 0.72 -7.91 5.87
C GLY A 111 -0.06 -8.76 6.88
N SER A 112 -0.96 -8.11 7.65
CA SER A 112 -1.73 -8.76 8.72
C SER A 112 -2.70 -9.84 8.24
N LEU A 113 -3.20 -9.68 7.01
CA LEU A 113 -4.08 -10.63 6.33
C LEU A 113 -3.31 -11.28 5.18
N ASP A 114 -3.62 -12.55 4.91
CA ASP A 114 -3.12 -13.21 3.71
C ASP A 114 -4.01 -12.93 2.49
N VAL A 115 -3.51 -13.31 1.32
CA VAL A 115 -4.12 -12.97 0.04
C VAL A 115 -5.48 -13.65 -0.11
N ASP A 116 -5.60 -14.89 0.36
CA ASP A 116 -6.85 -15.66 0.31
C ASP A 116 -7.93 -14.98 1.16
N ALA A 117 -7.62 -14.59 2.39
CA ALA A 117 -8.57 -13.91 3.27
C ALA A 117 -9.06 -12.58 2.69
N VAL A 118 -8.18 -11.78 2.08
CA VAL A 118 -8.55 -10.51 1.44
C VAL A 118 -9.38 -10.76 0.17
N ALA A 119 -9.01 -11.75 -0.64
CA ALA A 119 -9.77 -12.10 -1.83
C ALA A 119 -11.18 -12.58 -1.46
N MET A 120 -11.29 -13.50 -0.48
CA MET A 120 -12.58 -13.93 0.06
C MET A 120 -13.43 -12.75 0.52
N GLU A 121 -12.84 -11.80 1.27
CA GLU A 121 -13.52 -10.59 1.71
C GLU A 121 -14.05 -9.74 0.54
N ILE A 122 -13.26 -9.57 -0.52
CA ILE A 122 -13.64 -8.79 -1.71
C ILE A 122 -14.76 -9.51 -2.49
N THR A 123 -14.72 -10.84 -2.59
CA THR A 123 -15.67 -11.65 -3.37
C THR A 123 -16.92 -12.08 -2.59
N MET A 124 -17.00 -11.77 -1.31
CA MET A 124 -18.14 -12.15 -0.47
C MET A 124 -19.36 -11.31 -0.82
N SER A 125 -20.53 -11.94 -0.95
CA SER A 125 -21.79 -11.21 -1.06
C SER A 125 -22.26 -10.67 0.28
N THR A 126 -23.11 -9.65 0.24
CA THR A 126 -23.69 -9.07 1.47
C THR A 126 -24.45 -10.11 2.30
N ASN A 127 -25.02 -11.15 1.67
CA ASN A 127 -25.73 -12.20 2.39
C ASN A 127 -24.79 -13.23 3.00
N GLU A 128 -23.75 -13.62 2.27
CA GLU A 128 -22.71 -14.50 2.83
C GLU A 128 -22.02 -13.80 4.01
N LEU A 129 -21.84 -12.48 3.94
CA LEU A 129 -21.35 -11.69 5.06
C LEU A 129 -22.34 -11.64 6.22
N ASP A 130 -23.63 -11.44 5.96
CA ASP A 130 -24.67 -11.50 7.00
C ASP A 130 -24.71 -12.87 7.68
N GLU A 131 -24.66 -13.96 6.91
CA GLU A 131 -24.60 -15.34 7.40
C GLU A 131 -23.31 -15.59 8.21
N HIS A 132 -22.17 -15.07 7.75
CA HIS A 132 -20.89 -15.16 8.47
C HIS A 132 -20.94 -14.42 9.81
N MET A 133 -21.53 -13.22 9.85
CA MET A 133 -21.72 -12.46 11.09
C MET A 133 -22.71 -13.12 12.05
N GLU A 134 -23.73 -13.82 11.54
CA GLU A 134 -24.68 -14.57 12.37
C GLU A 134 -24.07 -15.85 12.94
N ALA A 135 -23.13 -16.46 12.22
CA ALA A 135 -22.40 -17.65 12.67
C ALA A 135 -21.24 -17.33 13.62
N SER A 136 -20.67 -16.12 13.54
CA SER A 136 -19.51 -15.69 14.32
C SER A 136 -19.91 -15.09 15.67
N SER A 137 -19.03 -15.21 16.65
CA SER A 137 -19.19 -14.46 17.90
C SER A 137 -18.89 -12.97 17.70
N MET A 138 -19.38 -12.15 18.63
CA MET A 138 -19.16 -10.70 18.62
C MET A 138 -17.66 -10.37 18.76
N GLU A 139 -16.91 -11.12 19.56
CA GLU A 139 -15.47 -10.94 19.76
C GLU A 139 -14.68 -11.29 18.50
N GLU A 140 -15.01 -12.41 17.83
CA GLU A 140 -14.39 -12.79 16.55
C GLU A 140 -14.65 -11.74 15.47
N THR A 141 -15.87 -11.20 15.42
CA THR A 141 -16.24 -10.17 14.45
C THR A 141 -15.47 -8.86 14.70
N ASP A 142 -15.30 -8.46 15.96
CA ASP A 142 -14.54 -7.26 16.33
C ASP A 142 -13.03 -7.41 16.00
N ASP A 143 -12.48 -8.60 16.23
CA ASP A 143 -11.11 -8.94 15.83
C ASP A 143 -10.93 -8.92 14.30
N GLU A 144 -11.89 -9.47 13.54
CA GLU A 144 -11.90 -9.39 12.08
C GLU A 144 -11.91 -7.96 11.58
N VAL A 145 -12.84 -7.14 12.09
CA VAL A 145 -12.93 -5.70 11.79
C VAL A 145 -11.58 -5.03 12.03
N SER A 146 -10.98 -5.28 13.19
CA SER A 146 -9.68 -4.70 13.57
C SER A 146 -8.55 -5.12 12.61
N ARG A 147 -8.53 -6.37 12.16
CA ARG A 147 -7.53 -6.87 11.20
C ARG A 147 -7.71 -6.24 9.82
N ILE A 148 -8.95 -6.13 9.32
CA ILE A 148 -9.25 -5.55 8.01
C ILE A 148 -8.98 -4.04 8.03
N GLN A 149 -9.29 -3.32 9.11
CA GLN A 149 -8.96 -1.91 9.24
C GLN A 149 -7.44 -1.65 9.18
N LYS A 150 -6.62 -2.43 9.89
CA LYS A 150 -5.15 -2.33 9.80
C LYS A 150 -4.63 -2.61 8.39
N TRP A 151 -5.19 -3.62 7.72
CA TRP A 151 -4.87 -3.93 6.33
C TRP A 151 -5.24 -2.77 5.40
N ARG A 152 -6.44 -2.20 5.56
CA ARG A 152 -6.97 -1.08 4.77
C ARG A 152 -6.05 0.14 4.80
N ASP A 153 -5.52 0.47 5.98
CA ASP A 153 -4.62 1.62 6.13
C ASP A 153 -3.31 1.43 5.33
N SER A 154 -2.77 0.21 5.32
CA SER A 154 -1.62 -0.14 4.45
C SER A 154 -1.97 -0.08 2.96
N VAL A 155 -3.14 -0.59 2.56
CA VAL A 155 -3.60 -0.56 1.18
C VAL A 155 -3.84 0.85 0.67
N ASN A 156 -4.36 1.76 1.49
CA ASN A 156 -4.54 3.15 1.08
C ASN A 156 -3.22 3.82 0.68
N ALA A 157 -2.12 3.57 1.41
CA ALA A 157 -0.80 4.08 1.04
C ALA A 157 -0.31 3.51 -0.31
N ASN A 158 -0.56 2.22 -0.56
CA ASN A 158 -0.22 1.56 -1.82
C ASN A 158 -1.07 2.11 -2.98
N LEU A 159 -2.38 2.32 -2.76
CA LEU A 159 -3.29 2.88 -3.76
C LEU A 159 -2.92 4.31 -4.13
N LYS A 160 -2.49 5.14 -3.16
CA LYS A 160 -1.93 6.47 -3.45
C LYS A 160 -0.74 6.38 -4.42
N SER A 161 0.16 5.42 -4.21
CA SER A 161 1.29 5.18 -5.12
C SER A 161 0.84 4.71 -6.50
N LEU A 162 -0.17 3.84 -6.57
CA LEU A 162 -0.74 3.35 -7.84
C LEU A 162 -1.45 4.47 -8.62
N GLN A 163 -2.18 5.34 -7.92
CA GLN A 163 -2.85 6.52 -8.46
C GLN A 163 -1.83 7.57 -8.95
N LYS A 164 -0.70 7.74 -8.26
CA LYS A 164 0.43 8.54 -8.74
C LYS A 164 0.94 7.99 -10.07
N ARG A 165 1.15 6.67 -10.16
CA ARG A 165 1.56 6.01 -11.40
C ARG A 165 0.53 6.21 -12.51
N SER A 166 -0.77 6.06 -12.24
CA SER A 166 -1.80 6.22 -13.27
C SER A 166 -1.82 7.65 -13.84
N ALA A 167 -1.73 8.66 -12.97
CA ALA A 167 -1.65 10.05 -13.40
C ALA A 167 -0.36 10.37 -14.19
N LEU A 168 0.80 9.81 -13.79
CA LEU A 168 2.04 9.95 -14.56
C LEU A 168 1.96 9.25 -15.92
N ALA A 169 1.38 8.05 -15.98
CA ALA A 169 1.17 7.29 -17.21
C ALA A 169 0.26 8.06 -18.18
N PHE A 170 -0.80 8.69 -17.68
CA PHE A 170 -1.69 9.56 -18.47
C PHE A 170 -0.93 10.72 -19.14
N LEU A 171 0.03 11.32 -18.41
CA LEU A 171 0.91 12.38 -18.93
C LEU A 171 2.03 11.85 -19.84
N GLY A 172 2.17 10.54 -20.00
CA GLY A 172 3.27 9.92 -20.74
C GLY A 172 4.64 10.08 -20.07
N LEU A 173 4.65 10.16 -18.74
CA LEU A 173 5.82 10.39 -17.91
C LEU A 173 6.23 9.12 -17.14
N PRO A 174 7.54 8.86 -16.95
CA PRO A 174 7.99 7.73 -16.15
C PRO A 174 7.71 7.95 -14.64
N PRO A 175 7.66 6.87 -13.82
CA PRO A 175 7.31 6.95 -12.40
C PRO A 175 8.24 7.81 -11.53
N ASP A 176 9.45 8.09 -12.00
CA ASP A 176 10.49 8.88 -11.33
C ASP A 176 10.52 10.36 -11.77
N SER A 177 9.52 10.81 -12.53
CA SER A 177 9.40 12.19 -12.98
C SER A 177 9.19 13.15 -11.82
N ASN A 178 9.83 14.32 -11.90
CA ASN A 178 9.66 15.39 -10.89
C ASN A 178 8.52 16.37 -11.27
N MET A 179 8.17 17.25 -10.35
CA MET A 179 7.08 18.22 -10.54
C MET A 179 7.31 19.23 -11.67
N ASN A 180 8.57 19.51 -12.05
CA ASN A 180 8.86 20.36 -13.19
C ASN A 180 8.50 19.65 -14.50
N ASP A 181 8.84 18.36 -14.63
CA ASP A 181 8.51 17.53 -15.79
C ASP A 181 6.98 17.38 -15.92
N ILE A 182 6.30 17.13 -14.80
CA ILE A 182 4.83 17.08 -14.71
C ILE A 182 4.22 18.39 -15.20
N ASN A 183 4.67 19.54 -14.68
CA ASN A 183 4.14 20.85 -15.08
C ASN A 183 4.43 21.20 -16.55
N ALA A 184 5.60 20.81 -17.06
CA ALA A 184 5.96 21.03 -18.46
C ALA A 184 5.06 20.21 -19.40
N MET A 185 4.89 18.92 -19.11
CA MET A 185 4.03 18.04 -19.91
C MET A 185 2.55 18.42 -19.81
N TYR A 186 2.08 18.77 -18.61
CA TYR A 186 0.72 19.27 -18.44
C TYR A 186 0.47 20.52 -19.29
N LYS A 187 1.36 21.52 -19.26
CA LYS A 187 1.21 22.75 -20.08
C LYS A 187 1.14 22.41 -21.56
N LYS A 188 1.95 21.46 -22.03
CA LYS A 188 1.94 21.01 -23.42
C LYS A 188 0.60 20.36 -23.77
N MET A 189 0.15 19.37 -22.99
CA MET A 189 -1.12 18.67 -23.23
C MET A 189 -2.32 19.59 -23.10
N ALA A 190 -2.31 20.53 -22.16
CA ALA A 190 -3.37 21.51 -21.98
C ALA A 190 -3.54 22.40 -23.21
N LEU A 191 -2.45 22.79 -23.88
CA LEU A 191 -2.53 23.57 -25.12
C LEU A 191 -3.07 22.76 -26.31
N GLU A 192 -2.83 21.44 -26.33
CA GLU A 192 -3.31 20.53 -27.38
C GLU A 192 -4.79 20.16 -27.17
N LEU A 193 -5.21 19.92 -25.92
CA LEU A 193 -6.56 19.45 -25.56
C LEU A 193 -7.54 20.59 -25.24
N HIS A 194 -7.12 21.86 -25.29
CA HIS A 194 -7.99 22.99 -24.96
C HIS A 194 -9.23 23.06 -25.89
N PRO A 195 -10.46 23.19 -25.36
CA PRO A 195 -11.68 23.28 -26.16
C PRO A 195 -11.65 24.43 -27.20
N ASP A 196 -11.15 25.61 -26.82
CA ASP A 196 -11.02 26.75 -27.76
C ASP A 196 -10.09 26.50 -28.95
N LYS A 197 -9.20 25.50 -28.84
CA LYS A 197 -8.29 25.09 -29.91
C LYS A 197 -8.78 23.87 -30.68
N GLY A 198 -10.02 23.45 -30.43
CA GLY A 198 -10.64 22.27 -31.03
C GLY A 198 -10.30 20.96 -30.31
N GLY A 199 -9.81 21.02 -29.07
CA GLY A 199 -9.61 19.86 -28.22
C GLY A 199 -10.91 19.34 -27.60
N ASP A 200 -10.84 18.14 -27.04
CA ASP A 200 -11.96 17.46 -26.41
C ASP A 200 -12.11 17.91 -24.95
N PRO A 201 -13.25 18.53 -24.56
CA PRO A 201 -13.46 19.04 -23.21
C PRO A 201 -13.40 17.94 -22.14
N GLU A 202 -13.83 16.72 -22.43
CA GLU A 202 -13.79 15.61 -21.47
C GLU A 202 -12.35 15.22 -21.16
N LYS A 203 -11.49 15.13 -22.18
CA LYS A 203 -10.05 14.84 -22.01
C LYS A 203 -9.30 15.97 -21.33
N PHE A 204 -9.75 17.22 -21.52
CA PHE A 204 -9.18 18.36 -20.83
C PHE A 204 -9.52 18.34 -19.34
N GLN A 205 -10.76 17.98 -18.99
CA GLN A 205 -11.17 17.79 -17.60
C GLN A 205 -10.39 16.64 -16.94
N GLU A 206 -10.24 15.51 -17.63
CA GLU A 206 -9.42 14.39 -17.16
C GLU A 206 -7.96 14.81 -16.93
N LEU A 207 -7.37 15.59 -17.84
CA LEU A 207 -6.02 16.14 -17.67
C LEU A 207 -5.91 17.03 -16.42
N GLN A 208 -6.93 17.83 -16.11
CA GLN A 208 -6.98 18.64 -14.88
C GLN A 208 -7.04 17.75 -13.64
N GLU A 209 -7.92 16.75 -13.62
CA GLU A 209 -8.04 15.77 -12.53
C GLU A 209 -6.70 15.07 -12.25
N MET A 210 -5.99 14.61 -13.30
CA MET A 210 -4.71 13.92 -13.13
C MET A 210 -3.63 14.84 -12.53
N LYS A 211 -3.60 16.11 -12.90
CA LYS A 211 -2.65 17.08 -12.33
C LYS A 211 -2.97 17.40 -10.88
N GLU A 212 -4.24 17.65 -10.57
CA GLU A 212 -4.71 17.90 -9.20
C GLU A 212 -4.33 16.74 -8.30
N ARG A 213 -4.64 15.51 -8.73
CA ARG A 213 -4.26 14.27 -8.04
C ARG A 213 -2.76 14.17 -7.75
N LEU A 214 -1.89 14.52 -8.71
CA LEU A 214 -0.43 14.53 -8.50
C LEU A 214 0.00 15.60 -7.49
N THR A 215 -0.63 16.76 -7.52
CA THR A 215 -0.33 17.87 -6.60
C THR A 215 -0.74 17.52 -5.17
N ASP A 216 -1.90 16.89 -4.99
CA ASP A 216 -2.39 16.50 -3.67
C ASP A 216 -1.56 15.36 -3.07
N LEU A 217 -1.13 14.40 -3.90
CA LEU A 217 -0.23 13.34 -3.46
C LEU A 217 1.17 13.87 -3.09
N GLU A 218 1.66 14.92 -3.75
CA GLU A 218 2.92 15.58 -3.39
C GLU A 218 2.81 16.31 -2.05
N LYS A 219 1.72 17.04 -1.81
CA LYS A 219 1.43 17.67 -0.51
C LYS A 219 1.35 16.63 0.62
N ASP A 220 0.63 15.53 0.39
CA ASP A 220 0.54 14.42 1.35
C ASP A 220 1.93 13.84 1.72
N GLU A 221 2.85 13.74 0.75
CA GLU A 221 4.22 13.27 0.95
C GLU A 221 5.09 14.28 1.74
N GLU A 222 4.83 15.58 1.57
CA GLU A 222 5.48 16.67 2.33
C GLU A 222 4.95 16.75 3.77
N ASP A 223 3.63 16.79 3.95
CA ASP A 223 2.96 16.92 5.25
C ASP A 223 3.12 15.66 6.11
N GLY A 224 3.26 14.49 5.48
CA GLY A 224 3.53 13.23 6.18
C GLY A 224 4.87 13.18 6.93
N LYS A 225 5.80 14.11 6.63
CA LYS A 225 7.10 14.21 7.32
C LYS A 225 7.10 15.15 8.51
N ASP A 226 6.21 16.14 8.52
CA ASP A 226 6.11 17.16 9.56
C ASP A 226 4.70 17.10 10.15
N GLY A 227 4.53 16.22 11.14
CA GLY A 227 3.24 15.85 11.72
C GLY A 227 2.22 16.99 11.79
N LYS A 228 1.12 16.80 11.06
CA LYS A 228 -0.14 17.54 11.14
C LYS A 228 0.03 19.05 11.01
N LYS A 229 0.25 19.50 9.77
CA LYS A 229 -0.02 20.87 9.38
C LYS A 229 -1.53 20.97 9.12
N ASP A 230 -2.21 21.79 9.91
CA ASP A 230 -3.61 22.14 9.66
C ASP A 230 -3.67 22.80 8.28
N THR A 231 -4.11 22.06 7.27
CA THR A 231 -4.52 22.64 6.00
C THR A 231 -5.58 23.68 6.32
N GLU A 232 -5.41 24.90 5.83
CA GLU A 232 -6.41 25.98 5.87
C GLU A 232 -7.61 25.58 4.99
N GLU A 233 -8.29 24.48 5.31
CA GLU A 233 -9.66 24.24 4.91
C GLU A 233 -10.50 25.38 5.51
N ASP A 234 -11.52 25.83 4.77
CA ASP A 234 -12.45 26.83 5.27
C ASP A 234 -12.97 26.36 6.65
N PRO A 235 -12.75 27.14 7.73
CA PRO A 235 -13.14 26.71 9.07
C PRO A 235 -14.64 26.37 9.16
N GLU A 236 -15.49 26.93 8.30
CA GLU A 236 -16.91 26.56 8.23
C GLU A 236 -17.12 25.14 7.67
N GLU A 237 -16.34 24.72 6.65
CA GLU A 237 -16.42 23.38 6.07
C GLU A 237 -15.84 22.32 7.02
N GLU A 238 -14.74 22.64 7.71
CA GLU A 238 -14.15 21.75 8.71
C GLU A 238 -15.09 21.55 9.90
N GLU A 239 -15.75 22.62 10.40
CA GLU A 239 -16.73 22.52 11.47
C GLU A 239 -17.97 21.73 11.05
N ALA A 240 -18.48 21.94 9.83
CA ALA A 240 -19.61 21.18 9.30
C ALA A 240 -19.28 19.67 9.18
N ARG A 241 -18.07 19.33 8.73
CA ARG A 241 -17.59 17.94 8.64
C ARG A 241 -17.46 17.31 10.03
N LYS A 242 -16.86 18.02 11.00
CA LYS A 242 -16.77 17.58 12.40
C LYS A 242 -18.14 17.37 13.04
N LEU A 243 -19.11 18.25 12.76
CA LEU A 243 -20.48 18.13 13.28
C LEU A 243 -21.16 16.88 12.72
N LYS A 244 -21.03 16.63 11.41
CA LYS A 244 -21.59 15.47 10.75
C LYS A 244 -20.94 14.16 11.22
N GLU A 245 -19.61 14.12 11.32
CA GLU A 245 -18.87 12.96 11.87
C GLU A 245 -19.31 12.66 13.31
N LYS A 246 -19.49 13.70 14.13
CA LYS A 246 -19.98 13.56 15.50
C LYS A 246 -21.42 13.06 15.56
N GLU A 247 -22.32 13.57 14.70
CA GLU A 247 -23.71 13.09 14.63
C GLU A 247 -23.78 11.62 14.19
N GLU A 248 -23.00 11.22 13.19
CA GLU A 248 -22.88 9.83 12.76
C GLU A 248 -22.28 8.93 13.86
N GLU A 249 -21.30 9.41 14.63
CA GLU A 249 -20.72 8.69 15.76
C GLU A 249 -21.72 8.55 16.92
N GLU A 250 -22.45 9.61 17.26
CA GLU A 250 -23.52 9.57 18.25
C GLU A 250 -24.63 8.60 17.85
N GLU A 251 -25.03 8.59 16.57
CA GLU A 251 -25.98 7.61 16.03
C GLU A 251 -25.45 6.17 16.15
N LYS A 252 -24.18 5.93 15.78
CA LYS A 252 -23.52 4.63 15.94
C LYS A 252 -23.46 4.18 17.40
N ASN A 253 -23.29 5.12 18.33
CA ASN A 253 -23.23 4.84 19.77
C ASN A 253 -24.61 4.61 20.41
N ARG A 254 -25.71 5.00 19.76
CA ARG A 254 -27.08 4.70 20.21
C ARG A 254 -27.49 3.26 19.92
N LEU A 255 -26.83 2.58 18.98
CA LEU A 255 -27.12 1.19 18.65
C LEU A 255 -26.64 0.23 19.75
N PRO A 256 -27.37 -0.87 20.01
CA PRO A 256 -26.85 -1.96 20.83
C PRO A 256 -25.46 -2.41 20.36
N PRO A 257 -24.57 -2.87 21.26
CA PRO A 257 -23.19 -3.24 20.90
C PRO A 257 -23.10 -4.24 19.73
N ASN A 258 -24.01 -5.22 19.68
CA ASN A 258 -24.07 -6.20 18.60
C ASN A 258 -24.42 -5.55 17.24
N GLU A 259 -25.44 -4.70 17.20
CA GLU A 259 -25.83 -3.98 15.97
C GLU A 259 -24.73 -3.00 15.51
N ARG A 260 -24.02 -2.38 16.46
CA ARG A 260 -22.88 -1.51 16.16
C ARG A 260 -21.73 -2.28 15.49
N ILE A 261 -21.36 -3.45 16.02
CA ILE A 261 -20.29 -4.29 15.44
C ILE A 261 -20.71 -4.82 14.08
N LYS A 262 -21.97 -5.26 13.92
CA LYS A 262 -22.52 -5.68 12.63
C LYS A 262 -22.45 -4.57 11.58
N LYS A 263 -22.86 -3.34 11.94
CA LYS A 263 -22.76 -2.16 11.07
C LYS A 263 -21.30 -1.87 10.70
N LEU A 264 -20.39 -1.91 11.67
CA LEU A 264 -18.97 -1.65 11.43
C LEU A 264 -18.33 -2.71 10.51
N ARG A 265 -18.70 -3.99 10.67
CA ARG A 265 -18.24 -5.07 9.80
C ARG A 265 -18.72 -4.91 8.35
N MET A 266 -19.97 -4.49 8.16
CA MET A 266 -20.54 -4.15 6.84
C MET A 266 -19.83 -2.94 6.22
N ASP A 267 -19.63 -1.87 6.98
CA ASP A 267 -18.90 -0.67 6.51
C ASP A 267 -17.47 -1.03 6.07
N VAL A 268 -16.79 -1.92 6.80
CA VAL A 268 -15.44 -2.38 6.48
C VAL A 268 -15.41 -3.25 5.22
N HIS A 269 -16.41 -4.12 5.03
CA HIS A 269 -16.57 -4.89 3.81
C HIS A 269 -16.79 -4.00 2.57
N ASP A 270 -17.76 -3.09 2.63
CA ASP A 270 -18.06 -2.15 1.54
C ASP A 270 -16.83 -1.32 1.16
N ASN A 271 -16.07 -0.87 2.16
CA ASN A 271 -14.82 -0.15 1.92
C ASN A 271 -13.77 -1.03 1.23
N THR A 272 -13.65 -2.30 1.63
CA THR A 272 -12.72 -3.26 1.01
C THR A 272 -13.03 -3.46 -0.47
N VAL A 273 -14.31 -3.64 -0.83
CA VAL A 273 -14.75 -3.73 -2.22
C VAL A 273 -14.46 -2.43 -2.99
N ARG A 274 -14.69 -1.26 -2.40
CA ARG A 274 -14.37 0.04 -3.03
C ARG A 274 -12.88 0.24 -3.29
N LEU A 275 -12.01 -0.25 -2.41
CA LEU A 275 -10.56 -0.19 -2.61
C LEU A 275 -10.13 -1.00 -3.83
N TRP A 276 -10.71 -2.19 -4.03
CA TRP A 276 -10.47 -3.00 -5.21
C TRP A 276 -10.94 -2.29 -6.50
N GLU A 277 -12.13 -1.70 -6.51
CA GLU A 277 -12.62 -0.95 -7.67
C GLU A 277 -11.76 0.28 -7.99
N ARG A 278 -11.25 0.98 -6.97
CA ARG A 278 -10.29 2.08 -7.15
C ARG A 278 -8.98 1.59 -7.77
N ALA A 279 -8.50 0.42 -7.35
CA ALA A 279 -7.31 -0.21 -7.93
C ALA A 279 -7.53 -0.55 -9.42
N LYS A 280 -8.70 -1.13 -9.75
CA LYS A 280 -9.08 -1.44 -11.14
C LYS A 280 -9.18 -0.19 -12.00
N LYS A 281 -9.81 0.89 -11.50
CA LYS A 281 -9.84 2.18 -12.20
C LYS A 281 -8.42 2.67 -12.51
N SER A 282 -7.53 2.63 -11.52
CA SER A 282 -6.13 3.06 -11.69
C SER A 282 -5.36 2.17 -12.68
N ARG A 283 -5.62 0.85 -12.69
CA ARG A 283 -5.08 -0.09 -13.69
C ARG A 283 -5.50 0.31 -15.09
N ASP A 284 -6.79 0.54 -15.30
CA ASP A 284 -7.36 0.82 -16.62
C ASP A 284 -6.83 2.16 -17.15
N GLU A 285 -6.63 3.16 -16.27
CA GLU A 285 -5.95 4.42 -16.57
C GLU A 285 -4.48 4.23 -17.01
N ILE A 286 -3.75 3.24 -16.46
CA ILE A 286 -2.36 2.96 -16.84
C ILE A 286 -2.25 2.30 -18.23
N VAL A 287 -3.23 1.50 -18.66
CA VAL A 287 -3.18 0.69 -19.89
C VAL A 287 -3.46 1.50 -21.18
N GLY A 288 -3.88 2.77 -21.07
CA GLY A 288 -4.29 3.60 -22.21
C GLY A 288 -3.24 3.77 -23.33
N ASP A 289 -3.65 4.29 -24.49
CA ASP A 289 -2.84 4.38 -25.73
C ASP A 289 -1.45 5.05 -25.60
N LYS A 290 -1.25 5.84 -24.54
CA LYS A 290 0.01 6.56 -24.25
C LYS A 290 0.88 5.86 -23.21
N ALA A 291 0.51 4.65 -22.77
CA ALA A 291 1.22 3.91 -21.75
C ALA A 291 2.68 3.70 -22.17
N LEU A 292 3.60 4.21 -21.34
CA LEU A 292 5.01 3.90 -21.48
C LEU A 292 5.22 2.40 -21.24
N LYS A 293 6.10 1.79 -22.04
CA LYS A 293 6.56 0.42 -21.78
C LYS A 293 7.16 0.35 -20.38
N SER A 294 6.82 -0.69 -19.63
CA SER A 294 7.38 -0.93 -18.30
C SER A 294 8.91 -0.99 -18.35
N ASN A 295 9.57 -0.23 -17.48
CA ASN A 295 11.02 -0.26 -17.31
C ASN A 295 11.37 -1.27 -16.22
N SER A 296 11.85 -2.45 -16.58
CA SER A 296 12.23 -3.50 -15.62
C SER A 296 13.55 -3.24 -14.91
N GLN A 297 14.34 -2.27 -15.38
CA GLN A 297 15.72 -2.12 -14.95
C GLN A 297 15.91 -1.73 -13.47
N PRO A 298 15.06 -0.90 -12.84
CA PRO A 298 15.15 -0.62 -11.41
C PRO A 298 15.05 -1.88 -10.54
N ALA A 299 14.09 -2.76 -10.82
CA ALA A 299 13.92 -4.02 -10.12
C ALA A 299 15.13 -4.96 -10.35
N LEU A 300 15.59 -5.08 -11.59
CA LEU A 300 16.75 -5.91 -11.94
C LEU A 300 18.05 -5.40 -11.32
N ASN A 301 18.24 -4.09 -11.19
CA ASN A 301 19.41 -3.51 -10.53
C ASN A 301 19.47 -3.88 -9.05
N ILE A 302 18.32 -3.84 -8.36
CA ILE A 302 18.23 -4.25 -6.95
C ILE A 302 18.51 -5.75 -6.81
N LEU A 303 17.98 -6.58 -7.72
CA LEU A 303 18.31 -8.01 -7.76
C LEU A 303 19.81 -8.24 -7.94
N ARG A 304 20.46 -7.59 -8.92
CA ARG A 304 21.90 -7.74 -9.18
C ARG A 304 22.72 -7.35 -7.95
N LEU A 305 22.44 -6.19 -7.35
CA LEU A 305 23.13 -5.75 -6.13
C LEU A 305 22.96 -6.72 -4.97
N PHE A 306 21.73 -7.23 -4.77
CA PHE A 306 21.45 -8.23 -3.75
C PHE A 306 22.26 -9.52 -3.98
N VAL A 307 22.20 -10.08 -5.19
CA VAL A 307 22.92 -11.30 -5.57
C VAL A 307 24.43 -11.12 -5.43
N GLU A 308 25.00 -10.04 -5.97
CA GLU A 308 26.44 -9.77 -5.90
C GLU A 308 26.93 -9.64 -4.46
N ARG A 309 26.21 -8.89 -3.62
CA ARG A 309 26.54 -8.71 -2.21
C ARG A 309 26.44 -10.03 -1.44
N PHE A 310 25.38 -10.80 -1.67
CA PHE A 310 25.21 -12.10 -1.01
C PHE A 310 26.31 -13.07 -1.41
N VAL A 311 26.61 -13.18 -2.70
CA VAL A 311 27.68 -14.05 -3.21
C VAL A 311 29.04 -13.64 -2.63
N ALA A 312 29.34 -12.34 -2.58
CA ALA A 312 30.59 -11.83 -2.04
C ALA A 312 30.78 -12.13 -0.55
N ASN A 313 29.72 -12.03 0.26
CA ASN A 313 29.82 -12.16 1.71
C ASN A 313 29.61 -13.60 2.20
N GLU A 314 28.66 -14.31 1.60
CA GLU A 314 28.15 -15.58 2.11
C GLU A 314 28.69 -16.78 1.34
N ILE A 315 28.81 -16.68 0.02
CA ILE A 315 29.22 -17.82 -0.82
C ILE A 315 30.75 -17.93 -0.94
N LYS A 316 31.47 -16.79 -0.97
CA LYS A 316 32.95 -16.82 -0.99
C LYS A 316 33.56 -17.48 0.25
N THR A 317 32.87 -17.42 1.39
CA THR A 317 33.30 -18.02 2.66
C THR A 317 32.94 -19.50 2.79
N LEU A 318 32.18 -20.04 1.85
CA LEU A 318 31.79 -21.45 1.84
C LEU A 318 32.98 -22.35 1.49
N ARG A 319 33.19 -23.40 2.31
CA ARG A 319 34.20 -24.42 2.07
C ARG A 319 33.82 -25.26 0.85
N HIS A 320 34.82 -25.77 0.13
CA HIS A 320 34.58 -26.71 -0.97
C HIS A 320 33.93 -27.99 -0.44
N ASP A 321 32.98 -28.54 -1.20
CA ASP A 321 32.24 -29.77 -0.90
C ASP A 321 31.37 -29.73 0.38
N ASP A 322 31.15 -28.54 0.94
CA ASP A 322 30.28 -28.35 2.11
C ASP A 322 28.80 -28.23 1.71
N THR A 323 28.17 -29.39 1.52
CA THR A 323 26.75 -29.50 1.14
C THR A 323 25.83 -28.85 2.19
N ARG A 324 26.11 -29.06 3.49
CA ARG A 324 25.27 -28.55 4.57
C ARG A 324 25.40 -27.03 4.68
N GLY A 325 26.60 -26.49 4.56
CA GLY A 325 26.84 -25.06 4.50
C GLY A 325 26.16 -24.43 3.28
N ALA A 326 26.24 -25.07 2.11
CA ALA A 326 25.59 -24.61 0.89
C ALA A 326 24.06 -24.53 1.05
N GLU A 327 23.45 -25.55 1.65
CA GLU A 327 22.02 -25.55 1.95
C GLU A 327 21.64 -24.42 2.91
N ALA A 328 22.41 -24.22 3.99
CA ALA A 328 22.16 -23.13 4.92
C ALA A 328 22.26 -21.75 4.24
N LYS A 329 23.24 -21.55 3.35
CA LYS A 329 23.36 -20.32 2.56
C LYS A 329 22.22 -20.15 1.56
N LEU A 330 21.75 -21.22 0.92
CA LEU A 330 20.58 -21.16 0.02
C LEU A 330 19.32 -20.74 0.79
N ARG A 331 19.04 -21.35 1.94
CA ARG A 331 17.89 -20.97 2.78
C ARG A 331 17.99 -19.51 3.21
N LYS A 332 19.18 -19.06 3.63
CA LYS A 332 19.42 -17.65 4.00
C LYS A 332 19.18 -16.70 2.81
N PHE A 333 19.66 -17.06 1.62
CA PHE A 333 19.43 -16.28 0.39
C PHE A 333 17.95 -16.11 0.10
N LEU A 334 17.19 -17.22 0.13
CA LEU A 334 15.74 -17.21 -0.11
C LEU A 334 14.99 -16.42 0.96
N LYS A 335 15.33 -16.62 2.24
CA LYS A 335 14.70 -15.90 3.35
C LYS A 335 14.92 -14.38 3.27
N GLN A 336 16.10 -13.94 2.81
CA GLN A 336 16.43 -12.51 2.70
C GLN A 336 15.97 -11.89 1.37
N GLY A 337 15.80 -12.69 0.32
CA GLY A 337 15.57 -12.21 -1.04
C GLY A 337 14.19 -12.51 -1.63
N ALA A 338 13.29 -13.19 -0.93
CA ALA A 338 12.02 -13.66 -1.51
C ALA A 338 11.21 -12.55 -2.21
N GLU A 339 11.09 -11.38 -1.60
CA GLU A 339 10.41 -10.21 -2.17
C GLU A 339 11.15 -9.71 -3.40
N ILE A 340 12.47 -9.50 -3.31
CA ILE A 340 13.30 -8.99 -4.42
C ILE A 340 13.23 -9.92 -5.62
N LEU A 341 13.29 -11.24 -5.39
CA LEU A 341 13.20 -12.26 -6.42
C LEU A 341 11.83 -12.21 -7.11
N SER A 342 10.76 -12.12 -6.33
CA SER A 342 9.38 -12.06 -6.84
C SER A 342 9.13 -10.77 -7.63
N VAL A 343 9.56 -9.62 -7.09
CA VAL A 343 9.48 -8.30 -7.75
C VAL A 343 10.22 -8.31 -9.09
N ALA A 344 11.45 -8.83 -9.11
CA ALA A 344 12.25 -8.88 -10.34
C ALA A 344 11.66 -9.84 -11.37
N ALA A 345 11.08 -10.98 -10.93
CA ALA A 345 10.40 -11.93 -11.81
C ALA A 345 9.20 -11.31 -12.53
N LEU A 346 8.42 -10.48 -11.82
CA LEU A 346 7.27 -9.75 -12.40
C LEU A 346 7.72 -8.68 -13.39
N ALA A 347 8.86 -8.05 -13.13
CA ALA A 347 9.40 -7.00 -14.00
C ALA A 347 10.01 -7.58 -15.29
N ASP A 348 10.83 -8.63 -15.16
CA ASP A 348 11.45 -9.35 -16.28
C ASP A 348 11.91 -10.74 -15.81
N VAL A 349 11.09 -11.75 -16.09
CA VAL A 349 11.35 -13.13 -15.70
C VAL A 349 12.64 -13.67 -16.30
N GLN A 350 12.92 -13.37 -17.58
CA GLN A 350 14.08 -13.94 -18.27
C GLN A 350 15.39 -13.35 -17.76
N ALA A 351 15.46 -12.03 -17.57
CA ALA A 351 16.63 -11.38 -17.00
C ALA A 351 16.86 -11.81 -15.53
N THR A 352 15.79 -12.03 -14.77
CA THR A 352 15.85 -12.55 -13.40
C THR A 352 16.43 -13.96 -13.37
N LEU A 353 15.90 -14.87 -14.18
CA LEU A 353 16.40 -16.24 -14.31
C LEU A 353 17.86 -16.28 -14.73
N SER A 354 18.26 -15.49 -15.73
CA SER A 354 19.65 -15.38 -16.18
C SER A 354 20.56 -14.89 -15.06
N THR A 355 20.13 -13.86 -14.31
CA THR A 355 20.92 -13.30 -13.20
C THR A 355 21.16 -14.35 -12.11
N LEU A 356 20.11 -15.08 -11.72
CA LEU A 356 20.21 -16.13 -10.71
C LEU A 356 21.05 -17.31 -11.17
N ALA A 357 20.83 -17.79 -12.40
CA ALA A 357 21.57 -18.91 -12.96
C ALA A 357 23.07 -18.63 -13.01
N MET A 358 23.46 -17.47 -13.55
CA MET A 358 24.86 -17.13 -13.79
C MET A 358 25.60 -16.67 -12.53
N HIS A 359 24.98 -15.80 -11.73
CA HIS A 359 25.69 -15.12 -10.65
C HIS A 359 25.54 -15.82 -9.30
N PHE A 360 24.42 -16.51 -9.05
CA PHE A 360 24.17 -17.21 -7.79
C PHE A 360 24.30 -18.73 -7.90
N ASN A 361 23.44 -19.39 -8.68
CA ASN A 361 23.33 -20.85 -8.76
C ASN A 361 24.65 -21.50 -9.18
N TYR A 362 25.26 -21.02 -10.27
CA TYR A 362 26.54 -21.54 -10.74
C TYR A 362 27.61 -21.50 -9.65
N ARG A 363 27.71 -20.40 -8.90
CA ARG A 363 28.71 -20.21 -7.84
C ARG A 363 28.46 -21.13 -6.65
N LEU A 364 27.20 -21.23 -6.22
CA LEU A 364 26.81 -22.08 -5.09
C LEU A 364 27.03 -23.56 -5.42
N VAL A 365 26.60 -24.01 -6.59
CA VAL A 365 26.75 -25.41 -7.04
C VAL A 365 28.22 -25.77 -7.26
N ALA A 366 28.99 -24.90 -7.91
CA ALA A 366 30.42 -25.14 -8.14
C ALA A 366 31.22 -25.23 -6.84
N ARG A 367 30.80 -24.52 -5.78
CA ARG A 367 31.43 -24.60 -4.46
C ARG A 367 31.00 -25.84 -3.68
N SER A 368 29.73 -26.22 -3.76
CA SER A 368 29.18 -27.33 -2.98
C SER A 368 29.47 -28.70 -3.56
N GLY A 369 29.68 -28.81 -4.89
CA GLY A 369 29.86 -30.09 -5.59
C GLY A 369 28.63 -31.01 -5.52
N SER A 370 27.53 -30.56 -4.92
CA SER A 370 26.41 -31.41 -4.52
C SER A 370 25.30 -31.46 -5.58
N PRO A 371 24.88 -32.66 -6.02
CA PRO A 371 23.74 -32.80 -6.94
C PRO A 371 22.43 -32.33 -6.29
N ASP A 372 22.28 -32.47 -4.97
CA ASP A 372 21.08 -32.02 -4.26
C ASP A 372 20.95 -30.49 -4.27
N ILE A 373 22.06 -29.78 -4.08
CA ILE A 373 22.08 -28.31 -4.18
C ILE A 373 21.79 -27.87 -5.61
N LYS A 374 22.31 -28.57 -6.62
CA LYS A 374 21.98 -28.33 -8.03
C LYS A 374 20.47 -28.47 -8.29
N ASN A 375 19.85 -29.52 -7.76
CA ASN A 375 18.41 -29.74 -7.92
C ASN A 375 17.57 -28.66 -7.20
N LYS A 376 17.98 -28.23 -5.99
CA LYS A 376 17.33 -27.12 -5.28
C LYS A 376 17.48 -25.79 -6.02
N CYS A 377 18.64 -25.53 -6.63
CA CYS A 377 18.87 -24.37 -7.50
C CYS A 377 18.01 -24.42 -8.78
N ALA A 378 17.76 -25.61 -9.34
CA ALA A 378 16.85 -25.77 -10.47
C ALA A 378 15.39 -25.48 -10.06
N ALA A 379 14.95 -26.01 -8.92
CA ALA A 379 13.62 -25.73 -8.36
C ALA A 379 13.41 -24.23 -8.05
N LEU A 380 14.48 -23.52 -7.63
CA LEU A 380 14.45 -22.06 -7.49
C LEU A 380 14.16 -21.35 -8.81
N LEU A 381 14.82 -21.73 -9.90
CA LEU A 381 14.59 -21.13 -11.21
C LEU A 381 13.17 -21.43 -11.72
N GLU A 382 12.69 -22.67 -11.55
CA GLU A 382 11.31 -23.05 -11.87
C GLU A 382 10.30 -22.20 -11.10
N ALA A 383 10.46 -22.10 -9.77
CA ALA A 383 9.59 -21.31 -8.93
C ALA A 383 9.55 -19.83 -9.33
N VAL A 384 10.71 -19.22 -9.62
CA VAL A 384 10.80 -17.84 -10.13
C VAL A 384 10.12 -17.66 -11.48
N GLY A 385 10.25 -18.65 -12.37
CA GLY A 385 9.65 -18.63 -13.70
C GLY A 385 8.12 -18.62 -13.69
N GLU A 386 7.52 -19.25 -12.68
CA GLU A 386 6.06 -19.43 -12.60
C GLU A 386 5.34 -18.33 -11.81
N VAL A 387 6.04 -17.50 -11.02
CA VAL A 387 5.40 -16.46 -10.18
C VAL A 387 4.43 -15.56 -10.96
N PRO A 388 4.81 -14.96 -12.10
CA PRO A 388 3.91 -14.03 -12.80
C PRO A 388 2.62 -14.71 -13.25
N GLN A 389 2.73 -15.93 -13.78
CA GLN A 389 1.58 -16.70 -14.28
C GLN A 389 0.62 -17.07 -13.15
N LEU A 390 1.13 -17.51 -11.99
CA LEU A 390 0.28 -17.89 -10.85
C LEU A 390 -0.43 -16.69 -10.25
N ALA A 391 0.27 -15.55 -10.13
CA ALA A 391 -0.34 -14.32 -9.65
C ALA A 391 -1.43 -13.81 -10.60
N GLU A 392 -1.18 -13.86 -11.92
CA GLU A 392 -2.16 -13.46 -12.92
C GLU A 392 -3.39 -14.39 -12.92
N GLN A 393 -3.19 -15.71 -12.88
CA GLN A 393 -4.27 -16.69 -12.79
C GLN A 393 -5.15 -16.46 -11.55
N PHE A 394 -4.54 -16.15 -10.42
CA PHE A 394 -5.27 -15.83 -9.20
C PHE A 394 -6.14 -14.58 -9.36
N LEU A 395 -5.59 -13.50 -9.91
CA LEU A 395 -6.35 -12.27 -10.17
C LEU A 395 -7.51 -12.49 -11.15
N GLN A 396 -7.27 -13.25 -12.22
CA GLN A 396 -8.30 -13.60 -13.19
C GLN A 396 -9.44 -14.41 -12.55
N GLN A 397 -9.10 -15.38 -11.71
CA GLN A 397 -10.11 -16.16 -10.97
C GLN A 397 -10.92 -15.26 -10.03
N MET A 398 -10.26 -14.41 -9.25
CA MET A 398 -10.93 -13.48 -8.34
C MET A 398 -11.86 -12.49 -9.09
N GLU A 399 -11.45 -12.00 -10.26
CA GLU A 399 -12.29 -11.14 -11.09
C GLU A 399 -13.48 -11.89 -11.69
N ALA A 400 -13.31 -13.17 -12.06
CA ALA A 400 -14.41 -14.03 -12.50
C ALA A 400 -15.42 -14.27 -11.36
N ASP A 401 -14.94 -14.56 -10.15
CA ASP A 401 -15.78 -14.77 -8.97
C ASP A 401 -16.60 -13.50 -8.63
N LEU A 402 -16.00 -12.31 -8.75
CA LEU A 402 -16.72 -11.03 -8.61
C LEU A 402 -17.79 -10.82 -9.68
N ALA A 403 -17.50 -11.19 -10.94
CA ALA A 403 -18.46 -11.08 -12.03
C ALA A 403 -19.66 -12.02 -11.78
N ASP A 404 -19.39 -13.26 -11.41
CA ASP A 404 -20.39 -14.26 -11.07
C ASP A 404 -21.23 -13.83 -9.86
N GLN A 405 -20.60 -13.25 -8.83
CA GLN A 405 -21.28 -12.68 -7.68
C GLN A 405 -22.27 -11.57 -8.08
N ARG A 406 -21.82 -10.60 -8.88
CA ARG A 406 -22.68 -9.51 -9.38
C ARG A 406 -23.87 -10.03 -10.17
N ASP A 407 -23.65 -11.06 -10.98
CA ASP A 407 -24.71 -11.72 -11.75
C ASP A 407 -25.71 -12.45 -10.85
N ARG A 408 -25.23 -13.15 -9.81
CA ARG A 408 -26.10 -13.78 -8.79
C ARG A 408 -26.94 -12.74 -8.04
N ASP A 409 -26.33 -11.64 -7.62
CA ASP A 409 -27.02 -10.55 -6.93
C ASP A 409 -28.05 -9.86 -7.82
N LYS A 410 -27.71 -9.63 -9.10
CA LYS A 410 -28.64 -9.09 -10.09
C LYS A 410 -29.84 -10.01 -10.28
N ARG A 411 -29.62 -11.30 -10.51
CA ARG A 411 -30.70 -12.30 -10.64
C ARG A 411 -31.56 -12.40 -9.39
N ARG A 412 -30.97 -12.27 -8.20
CA ARG A 412 -31.71 -12.26 -6.93
C ARG A 412 -32.58 -11.01 -6.81
N LYS A 413 -32.04 -9.82 -7.11
CA LYS A 413 -32.82 -8.56 -7.13
C LYS A 413 -33.97 -8.61 -8.13
N GLU A 414 -33.72 -9.15 -9.33
CA GLU A 414 -34.76 -9.37 -10.35
C GLU A 414 -35.84 -10.34 -9.88
N ARG A 415 -35.46 -11.44 -9.21
CA ARG A 415 -36.42 -12.40 -8.63
C ARG A 415 -37.28 -11.76 -7.53
N MET A 416 -36.67 -11.03 -6.59
CA MET A 416 -37.41 -10.31 -5.54
C MET A 416 -38.35 -9.26 -6.13
N ALA A 417 -37.92 -8.51 -7.15
CA ALA A 417 -38.76 -7.55 -7.85
C ALA A 417 -39.92 -8.24 -8.60
N ALA A 418 -39.69 -9.42 -9.19
CA ALA A 418 -40.73 -10.21 -9.84
C ALA A 418 -41.77 -10.75 -8.85
N GLU A 419 -41.31 -11.32 -7.72
CA GLU A 419 -42.18 -11.79 -6.64
C GLU A 419 -43.03 -10.64 -6.06
N GLN A 420 -42.42 -9.46 -5.89
CA GLN A 420 -43.13 -8.27 -5.43
C GLN A 420 -44.22 -7.82 -6.43
N ARG A 421 -43.89 -7.78 -7.72
CA ARG A 421 -44.89 -7.48 -8.78
C ARG A 421 -46.01 -8.51 -8.82
N GLU A 422 -45.70 -9.79 -8.59
CA GLU A 422 -46.72 -10.85 -8.53
C GLU A 422 -47.65 -10.68 -7.32
N ARG A 423 -47.12 -10.30 -6.15
CA ARG A 423 -47.93 -9.98 -4.96
C ARG A 423 -48.83 -8.78 -5.21
N GLU A 424 -48.29 -7.71 -5.76
CA GLU A 424 -49.05 -6.52 -6.14
C GLU A 424 -50.16 -6.85 -7.15
N ALA A 425 -49.88 -7.71 -8.14
CA ALA A 425 -50.87 -8.18 -9.09
C ALA A 425 -51.99 -9.03 -8.46
N ARG A 426 -51.73 -9.71 -7.34
CA ARG A 426 -52.75 -10.42 -6.53
C ARG A 426 -53.55 -9.48 -5.62
N GLY A 427 -53.26 -8.18 -5.62
CA GLY A 427 -53.87 -7.20 -4.72
C GLY A 427 -53.32 -7.28 -3.29
N ASP A 428 -52.22 -8.01 -3.08
CA ASP A 428 -51.55 -8.10 -1.79
C ASP A 428 -50.51 -6.97 -1.67
N PHE A 429 -50.98 -5.82 -1.19
CA PHE A 429 -50.14 -4.67 -0.88
C PHE A 429 -49.51 -4.73 0.51
N SER A 430 -49.62 -5.86 1.24
CA SER A 430 -49.08 -6.01 2.61
C SER A 430 -47.55 -6.23 2.66
N GLY A 431 -46.83 -5.79 1.63
CA GLY A 431 -45.38 -5.99 1.48
C GLY A 431 -44.56 -5.55 2.70
N GLU A 432 -43.31 -6.00 2.78
CA GLU A 432 -42.39 -5.81 3.91
C GLU A 432 -42.24 -4.36 4.41
N ALA A 433 -42.53 -3.36 3.57
CA ALA A 433 -42.59 -1.97 3.97
C ALA A 433 -43.61 -1.72 5.11
N GLY A 434 -44.73 -2.45 5.14
CA GLY A 434 -45.74 -2.37 6.20
C GLY A 434 -45.35 -3.11 7.49
N LYS A 435 -44.63 -4.23 7.40
CA LYS A 435 -44.22 -4.98 8.59
C LYS A 435 -43.21 -4.23 9.46
N LYS A 436 -42.28 -3.48 8.87
CA LYS A 436 -41.37 -2.64 9.67
C LYS A 436 -42.09 -1.50 10.39
N SER A 437 -43.15 -0.90 9.81
CA SER A 437 -43.94 0.12 10.50
C SER A 437 -44.79 -0.47 11.63
N ASP A 438 -45.33 -1.68 11.44
CA ASP A 438 -46.15 -2.33 12.44
C ASP A 438 -45.33 -2.90 13.61
N GLU A 439 -44.13 -3.44 13.35
CA GLU A 439 -43.19 -3.83 14.42
C GLU A 439 -42.63 -2.61 15.17
N ALA A 440 -42.35 -1.51 14.48
CA ALA A 440 -41.93 -0.26 15.13
C ALA A 440 -43.06 0.32 16.00
N GLN A 441 -44.31 0.29 15.53
CA GLN A 441 -45.47 0.71 16.33
C GLN A 441 -45.78 -0.25 17.49
N ALA A 442 -45.58 -1.56 17.31
CA ALA A 442 -45.76 -2.54 18.36
C ALA A 442 -44.70 -2.40 19.47
N LYS A 443 -43.43 -2.20 19.10
CA LYS A 443 -42.35 -1.91 20.07
C LYS A 443 -42.59 -0.59 20.80
N ALA A 444 -42.97 0.47 20.10
CA ALA A 444 -43.30 1.76 20.72
C ALA A 444 -44.49 1.68 21.70
N LYS A 445 -45.46 0.80 21.46
CA LYS A 445 -46.58 0.55 22.40
C LYS A 445 -46.18 -0.30 23.61
N SER A 446 -45.17 -1.18 23.48
CA SER A 446 -44.71 -2.02 24.59
C SER A 446 -43.76 -1.34 25.57
N GLU A 447 -43.11 -0.24 25.18
CA GLU A 447 -42.20 0.53 26.05
C GLU A 447 -42.87 1.68 26.82
N ALA A 448 -44.14 1.96 26.56
CA ALA A 448 -44.94 2.89 27.36
C ALA A 448 -45.32 2.26 28.72
N LYS A 449 -44.41 2.35 29.70
CA LYS A 449 -44.71 2.04 31.11
C LYS A 449 -45.86 2.93 31.63
N PRO A 450 -46.85 2.38 32.37
CA PRO A 450 -47.91 3.18 32.95
C PRO A 450 -47.36 4.03 34.11
N ALA A 451 -47.41 5.36 33.95
CA ALA A 451 -47.16 6.30 35.04
C ALA A 451 -48.23 6.12 36.13
N GLN A 452 -47.81 5.73 37.33
CA GLN A 452 -48.64 5.74 38.53
C GLN A 452 -48.99 7.20 38.89
N LYS A 453 -50.29 7.48 38.95
CA LYS A 453 -50.86 8.76 39.43
C LYS A 453 -50.87 8.78 40.96
N GLU A 454 -50.27 9.81 41.55
CA GLU A 454 -50.68 10.33 42.86
C GLU A 454 -51.73 11.45 42.68
N PRO A 455 -52.67 11.64 43.62
CA PRO A 455 -53.68 12.67 43.53
C PRO A 455 -53.27 13.91 44.32
N HIS A 456 -53.23 15.08 43.67
CA HIS A 456 -53.41 16.34 44.38
C HIS A 456 -54.41 17.24 43.67
N ALA A 457 -55.30 17.76 44.48
CA ALA A 457 -56.43 18.59 44.13
C ALA A 457 -56.00 20.02 43.73
N ASN A 458 -56.90 20.65 42.96
CA ASN A 458 -57.46 21.98 43.16
C ASN A 458 -57.27 22.96 41.99
N GLY A 459 -58.40 23.52 41.54
CA GLY A 459 -58.50 24.89 41.04
C GLY A 459 -58.65 25.12 39.53
N GLY A 460 -59.85 25.59 39.13
CA GLY A 460 -59.97 26.72 38.18
C GLY A 460 -60.30 26.44 36.70
N TYR A 461 -61.57 26.63 36.35
CA TYR A 461 -62.09 27.00 35.01
C TYR A 461 -61.50 28.37 34.51
N PRO A 462 -61.71 28.86 33.25
CA PRO A 462 -62.67 28.39 32.23
C PRO A 462 -62.20 28.34 30.75
N ASP A 463 -63.05 27.67 29.95
CA ASP A 463 -63.41 27.85 28.53
C ASP A 463 -62.59 28.77 27.59
N ALA A 464 -62.15 28.21 26.45
CA ALA A 464 -62.25 28.89 25.15
C ALA A 464 -62.08 27.92 23.94
N LYS A 465 -63.20 27.72 23.24
CA LYS A 465 -63.39 27.68 21.76
C LYS A 465 -62.28 27.12 20.84
N SER A 466 -62.65 26.00 20.24
CA SER A 466 -62.42 25.56 18.86
C SER A 466 -62.20 26.66 17.81
N GLN A 467 -61.13 26.53 17.01
CA GLN A 467 -61.11 26.94 15.60
C GLN A 467 -60.25 25.97 14.77
N ALA A 468 -60.89 25.38 13.77
CA ALA A 468 -60.28 24.61 12.70
C ALA A 468 -59.51 25.56 11.76
N THR A 469 -58.27 25.19 11.43
CA THR A 469 -57.45 25.90 10.44
C THR A 469 -57.32 25.06 9.18
N GLN A 470 -57.73 25.64 8.06
CA GLN A 470 -57.57 25.10 6.70
C GLN A 470 -56.10 25.13 6.24
N PRO A 471 -55.71 24.28 5.27
CA PRO A 471 -54.35 24.29 4.71
C PRO A 471 -54.15 25.47 3.75
N LYS A 472 -53.02 26.17 3.91
CA LYS A 472 -52.51 27.19 2.97
C LYS A 472 -51.96 26.54 1.69
N PRO A 473 -52.13 27.16 0.51
CA PRO A 473 -51.50 26.72 -0.73
C PRO A 473 -50.02 27.11 -0.80
N SER A 474 -49.24 26.25 -1.45
CA SER A 474 -47.80 26.36 -1.70
C SER A 474 -47.45 27.51 -2.65
N GLU A 475 -46.60 28.44 -2.19
CA GLU A 475 -45.92 29.41 -3.05
C GLU A 475 -44.77 28.71 -3.80
N ALA A 476 -44.80 28.79 -5.12
CA ALA A 476 -43.73 28.31 -5.99
C ALA A 476 -42.50 29.22 -5.86
N LYS A 477 -41.33 28.62 -5.62
CA LYS A 477 -40.04 29.33 -5.69
C LYS A 477 -39.74 29.73 -7.15
N PRO A 478 -39.22 30.93 -7.41
CA PRO A 478 -38.78 31.32 -8.74
C PRO A 478 -37.52 30.55 -9.16
N ASP A 479 -37.49 30.19 -10.45
CA ASP A 479 -36.39 29.52 -11.14
C ASP A 479 -35.12 30.39 -11.10
N PRO A 480 -33.99 29.90 -10.52
CA PRO A 480 -32.75 30.66 -10.41
C PRO A 480 -32.00 30.85 -11.75
N PHE A 481 -32.55 30.40 -12.89
CA PHE A 481 -31.92 30.50 -14.21
C PHE A 481 -32.63 31.44 -15.21
N ALA A 482 -33.65 32.19 -14.78
CA ALA A 482 -34.43 33.04 -15.69
C ALA A 482 -33.68 34.27 -16.25
N ASP A 483 -32.48 34.58 -15.76
CA ASP A 483 -31.70 35.78 -16.13
C ASP A 483 -30.52 35.52 -17.10
N PHE A 484 -30.38 34.31 -17.66
CA PHE A 484 -29.35 34.04 -18.68
C PHE A 484 -29.86 34.40 -20.09
N ASP A 485 -29.66 35.67 -20.47
CA ASP A 485 -29.87 36.20 -21.82
C ASP A 485 -28.75 35.69 -22.77
N PHE A 486 -29.05 34.65 -23.54
CA PHE A 486 -28.18 34.16 -24.62
C PHE A 486 -28.28 35.07 -25.84
N GLY A 487 -27.58 36.19 -25.79
CA GLY A 487 -27.43 37.11 -26.91
C GLY A 487 -26.82 36.45 -28.15
N GLU A 488 -27.41 36.74 -29.31
CA GLU A 488 -27.05 36.20 -30.62
C GLU A 488 -25.57 36.41 -31.01
N PRO A 489 -24.94 35.43 -31.70
CA PRO A 489 -23.54 35.55 -32.10
C PRO A 489 -23.37 36.53 -33.26
N LYS A 490 -22.57 37.58 -33.02
CA LYS A 490 -22.11 38.51 -34.07
C LYS A 490 -21.23 37.76 -35.08
N LYS A 491 -21.67 37.76 -36.34
CA LYS A 491 -20.91 37.37 -37.54
C LYS A 491 -19.58 38.11 -37.59
N ALA A 492 -18.47 37.39 -37.45
CA ALA A 492 -17.13 37.86 -37.77
C ALA A 492 -16.69 37.34 -39.14
N ALA A 493 -16.02 38.22 -39.89
CA ALA A 493 -15.71 38.11 -41.30
C ALA A 493 -14.63 37.07 -41.65
N ALA A 494 -14.70 36.58 -42.89
CA ALA A 494 -13.76 35.68 -43.55
C ALA A 494 -12.33 36.26 -43.69
N PRO A 495 -11.30 35.40 -43.86
CA PRO A 495 -9.92 35.72 -43.55
C PRO A 495 -9.16 36.38 -44.72
N LYS A 496 -8.23 37.27 -44.40
CA LYS A 496 -7.17 37.72 -45.32
C LYS A 496 -5.98 36.77 -45.25
N ALA A 497 -5.51 36.37 -46.43
CA ALA A 497 -4.39 35.48 -46.67
C ALA A 497 -3.09 35.91 -45.95
N ALA A 498 -2.43 34.93 -45.33
CA ALA A 498 -1.07 35.05 -44.80
C ALA A 498 -0.02 34.75 -45.89
N PRO A 499 1.18 35.36 -45.84
CA PRO A 499 2.28 35.08 -46.75
C PRO A 499 3.00 33.78 -46.35
N LYS A 500 3.55 33.11 -47.37
CA LYS A 500 4.37 31.90 -47.28
C LYS A 500 5.58 32.13 -46.35
N SER A 501 5.68 31.34 -45.28
CA SER A 501 6.89 31.25 -44.46
C SER A 501 7.81 30.13 -44.97
N GLU A 502 9.09 30.46 -44.95
CA GLU A 502 10.24 29.67 -45.38
C GLU A 502 10.44 28.39 -44.57
N ALA A 503 11.17 27.47 -45.21
CA ALA A 503 11.57 26.17 -44.71
C ALA A 503 12.20 26.23 -43.30
N VAL A 504 11.62 25.47 -42.37
CA VAL A 504 12.22 25.17 -41.07
C VAL A 504 13.22 24.04 -41.26
N ALA A 505 14.48 24.38 -41.03
CA ALA A 505 15.61 23.46 -41.00
C ALA A 505 15.44 22.36 -39.95
N VAL A 506 15.79 21.14 -40.36
CA VAL A 506 15.99 19.96 -39.54
C VAL A 506 17.00 20.27 -38.43
N LYS A 507 16.56 20.26 -37.18
CA LYS A 507 17.47 20.29 -36.02
C LYS A 507 18.10 18.91 -35.83
N THR A 508 19.42 18.93 -35.78
CA THR A 508 20.34 17.80 -35.67
C THR A 508 20.33 17.13 -34.28
N GLU A 509 20.82 15.89 -34.25
CA GLU A 509 20.90 14.94 -33.13
C GLU A 509 21.78 15.36 -31.93
N ASP A 510 22.23 16.61 -31.84
CA ASP A 510 23.27 17.00 -30.86
C ASP A 510 22.76 17.31 -29.44
N ASP A 511 21.47 17.58 -29.24
CA ASP A 511 20.94 17.85 -27.89
C ASP A 511 20.80 16.57 -27.03
N ARG A 512 20.84 15.38 -27.67
CA ARG A 512 20.79 14.09 -26.95
C ARG A 512 22.12 13.76 -26.28
N SER A 513 23.23 14.38 -26.71
CA SER A 513 24.55 14.21 -26.12
C SER A 513 24.74 15.06 -24.85
N ALA A 514 24.09 16.22 -24.76
CA ALA A 514 24.18 17.10 -23.58
C ALA A 514 23.50 16.52 -22.33
N ILE A 515 22.42 15.74 -22.49
CA ILE A 515 21.72 15.08 -21.37
C ILE A 515 22.44 13.80 -20.92
N GLN A 516 23.14 13.09 -21.83
CA GLN A 516 24.00 11.95 -21.45
C GLN A 516 25.29 12.37 -20.74
N ALA A 517 25.73 13.63 -20.89
CA ALA A 517 26.89 14.18 -20.20
C ALA A 517 26.62 14.55 -18.72
N ALA A 518 25.36 14.53 -18.26
CA ALA A 518 24.98 14.83 -16.87
C ALA A 518 24.86 13.58 -15.97
N VAL A 519 25.35 12.42 -16.41
CA VAL A 519 25.58 11.28 -15.49
C VAL A 519 26.69 11.71 -14.55
N LYS A 520 26.32 12.16 -13.34
CA LYS A 520 27.26 12.56 -12.27
C LYS A 520 28.36 11.50 -12.19
N GLN A 521 29.59 11.88 -12.57
CA GLN A 521 30.74 10.99 -12.51
C GLN A 521 30.80 10.36 -11.13
N LYS A 522 30.79 9.02 -11.06
CA LYS A 522 30.95 8.30 -9.80
C LYS A 522 32.26 8.73 -9.16
N ARG A 523 32.17 9.38 -8.00
CA ARG A 523 33.35 9.78 -7.23
C ARG A 523 34.04 8.50 -6.75
N THR A 524 35.34 8.40 -7.02
CA THR A 524 36.17 7.25 -6.61
C THR A 524 37.06 7.57 -5.42
N SER A 525 37.00 8.79 -4.90
CA SER A 525 37.76 9.27 -3.75
C SER A 525 37.02 10.41 -3.06
N TRP A 526 37.39 10.69 -1.82
CA TRP A 526 36.92 11.89 -1.12
C TRP A 526 37.38 13.14 -1.86
N ASP A 527 36.56 14.18 -1.79
CA ASP A 527 36.94 15.50 -2.23
C ASP A 527 38.09 16.00 -1.34
N ALA A 528 39.24 16.32 -1.94
CA ALA A 528 40.41 16.78 -1.21
C ALA A 528 40.16 18.13 -0.51
N ALA A 529 39.17 18.89 -0.97
CA ALA A 529 38.74 20.14 -0.36
C ALA A 529 37.65 19.95 0.71
N PHE A 530 37.18 18.73 0.97
CA PHE A 530 36.18 18.49 2.00
C PHE A 530 36.80 18.65 3.39
N ASP A 531 36.51 19.80 3.99
CA ASP A 531 36.78 20.08 5.39
C ASP A 531 35.48 20.57 6.04
N HIS A 532 35.12 19.98 7.17
CA HIS A 532 33.93 20.32 7.92
C HIS A 532 34.24 20.22 9.42
N PRO A 533 33.86 21.19 10.25
CA PRO A 533 34.30 21.29 11.65
C PRO A 533 33.84 20.10 12.51
N TYR A 534 32.69 19.52 12.16
CA TYR A 534 32.18 18.31 12.79
C TYR A 534 32.73 17.00 12.21
N ALA A 535 33.39 17.04 11.04
CA ALA A 535 33.96 15.85 10.42
C ALA A 535 35.29 15.46 11.11
N GLY A 536 35.38 14.19 11.48
CA GLY A 536 36.58 13.53 11.98
C GLY A 536 37.24 12.71 10.89
N ALA A 537 37.61 11.48 11.23
CA ALA A 537 38.17 10.55 10.27
C ALA A 537 37.19 10.22 9.13
N LEU A 538 37.72 10.05 7.92
CA LEU A 538 37.00 9.57 6.75
C LEU A 538 37.42 8.13 6.46
N LYS A 539 36.47 7.23 6.15
CA LYS A 539 36.82 5.88 5.71
C LYS A 539 37.36 5.92 4.28
N SER A 540 38.51 5.32 4.02
CA SER A 540 39.15 5.32 2.69
C SER A 540 38.29 4.70 1.57
N ASN A 541 37.35 3.82 1.93
CA ASN A 541 36.40 3.19 1.00
C ASN A 541 35.15 4.06 0.69
N GLY A 542 35.07 5.29 1.21
CA GLY A 542 33.97 6.21 0.92
C GLY A 542 32.66 5.91 1.66
N THR A 543 32.65 4.96 2.61
CA THR A 543 31.41 4.48 3.25
C THR A 543 31.08 5.15 4.59
N GLY A 544 31.84 6.17 5.01
CA GLY A 544 31.43 6.94 6.17
C GLY A 544 32.37 8.05 6.58
N ILE A 545 31.80 8.99 7.32
CA ILE A 545 32.46 10.16 7.91
C ILE A 545 32.19 10.13 9.42
N TYR A 546 33.23 10.23 10.24
CA TYR A 546 33.07 10.22 11.69
C TYR A 546 32.57 11.59 12.17
N CYS A 547 31.44 11.64 12.87
CA CYS A 547 30.92 12.86 13.46
C CYS A 547 31.53 13.04 14.86
N ARG A 548 32.39 14.06 15.03
CA ARG A 548 33.10 14.29 16.32
C ARG A 548 32.15 14.53 17.50
N PRO A 549 31.11 15.38 17.39
CA PRO A 549 30.20 15.61 18.52
C PRO A 549 29.35 14.38 18.88
N CYS A 550 28.85 13.64 17.89
CA CYS A 550 28.07 12.42 18.14
C CYS A 550 28.94 11.21 18.52
N GLN A 551 30.27 11.31 18.38
CA GLN A 551 31.23 10.22 18.54
C GLN A 551 30.88 8.94 17.76
N ARG A 552 30.23 9.08 16.59
CA ARG A 552 29.77 7.94 15.78
C ARG A 552 30.04 8.12 14.30
N TRP A 553 30.11 7.00 13.57
CA TRP A 553 30.22 7.00 12.12
C TRP A 553 28.88 7.30 11.47
N ILE A 554 28.87 8.28 10.57
CA ILE A 554 27.74 8.55 9.68
C ILE A 554 28.00 7.80 8.39
N VAL A 555 27.10 6.88 8.05
CA VAL A 555 27.23 6.05 6.86
C VAL A 555 26.99 6.91 5.63
N THR A 556 27.93 6.88 4.69
CA THR A 556 27.82 7.53 3.38
C THR A 556 27.88 6.47 2.29
N TYR A 557 27.52 6.84 1.06
CA TYR A 557 27.58 5.96 -0.10
C TYR A 557 28.45 6.60 -1.18
N GLU A 558 29.41 5.85 -1.71
CA GLU A 558 30.26 6.26 -2.85
C GLU A 558 30.89 7.66 -2.68
N TYR A 559 31.49 7.95 -1.52
CA TYR A 559 32.14 9.23 -1.23
C TYR A 559 31.21 10.46 -1.24
N ASN A 560 29.88 10.25 -1.17
CA ASN A 560 28.92 11.34 -1.08
C ASN A 560 28.91 11.96 0.33
N THR A 561 29.32 13.23 0.42
CA THR A 561 29.37 14.02 1.66
C THR A 561 28.02 14.60 2.07
N GLU A 562 27.03 14.66 1.18
CA GLU A 562 25.70 15.25 1.44
C GLU A 562 24.99 14.56 2.62
N VAL A 563 25.09 13.24 2.74
CA VAL A 563 24.48 12.48 3.84
C VAL A 563 25.03 12.93 5.21
N PHE A 564 26.32 13.27 5.27
CA PHE A 564 26.93 13.80 6.49
C PHE A 564 26.49 15.24 6.77
N LEU A 565 26.38 16.08 5.74
CA LEU A 565 25.89 17.45 5.89
C LEU A 565 24.45 17.49 6.39
N THR A 566 23.55 16.67 5.83
CA THR A 566 22.17 16.54 6.32
C THR A 566 22.11 16.03 7.76
N HIS A 567 23.01 15.12 8.16
CA HIS A 567 23.12 14.70 9.55
C HIS A 567 23.52 15.87 10.46
N VAL A 568 24.53 16.66 10.06
CA VAL A 568 24.97 17.84 10.79
C VAL A 568 23.85 18.86 10.94
N GLU A 569 23.14 19.22 9.86
CA GLU A 569 22.05 20.19 9.91
C GLU A 569 20.95 19.79 10.89
N ARG A 570 20.60 18.49 10.91
CA ARG A 570 19.55 17.97 11.79
C ARG A 570 19.96 17.85 13.24
N VAL A 571 21.19 17.40 13.51
CA VAL A 571 21.63 17.03 14.87
C VAL A 571 22.46 18.13 15.53
N HIS A 572 23.03 19.04 14.75
CA HIS A 572 23.89 20.14 15.20
C HIS A 572 23.45 21.48 14.58
N PRO A 573 22.27 22.00 14.95
CA PRO A 573 21.69 23.21 14.36
C PRO A 573 22.45 24.51 14.72
N LYS A 574 23.43 24.45 15.63
CA LYS A 574 24.29 25.58 15.99
C LYS A 574 25.73 25.22 15.67
N PRO A 575 26.49 26.06 14.92
CA PRO A 575 27.89 25.79 14.62
C PRO A 575 28.74 25.70 15.90
N PRO A 576 29.90 25.01 15.85
CA PRO A 576 30.74 24.86 17.03
C PRO A 576 31.29 26.24 17.47
N PRO A 577 31.48 26.48 18.78
CA PRO A 577 32.00 27.75 19.27
C PRO A 577 33.34 28.11 18.61
N GLY A 578 33.42 29.30 18.01
CA GLY A 578 34.61 29.77 17.29
C GLY A 578 34.61 29.50 15.78
N TRP A 579 33.56 28.88 15.24
CA TRP A 579 33.36 28.71 13.81
C TRP A 579 32.32 29.73 13.31
N SER A 580 32.77 30.77 12.61
CA SER A 580 31.90 31.71 11.88
C SER A 580 31.71 31.19 10.46
N VAL A 581 30.45 31.03 10.05
CA VAL A 581 30.06 30.64 8.69
C VAL A 581 30.55 31.66 7.66
#